data_AF-A0A8H6WJU0-F1
#
_entry.id   AF-A0A8H6WJU0-F1
#
_cell.length_a   1.000
_cell.length_b   1.000
_cell.length_c   1.000
_cell.angle_alpha   90.00
_cell.angle_beta   90.00
_cell.angle_gamma   90.00
#
_symmetry.space_group_name_H-M   'P 1'
#
loop_
_entity.id
_entity.type
_entity.pdbx_description
1 polymer ?
#
loop_
_entity_poly.entity_id
_entity_poly.type
_entity_poly.pdbx_seq_one_letter_code
_entity_poly.pdbx_strand_id
1 'polypeptide(L)'
;MITGLKRDLKRRRTQEDEGDTMETPSGPERFVPHVADAMQALQNSSSSFFVSSSPIRPSSDPPGFTPVIISPRKRRRLEYAALLEAPPKTLLEEQLQDAVRELLDQHDADKSDLILMQSSLVLNSAYYDLIRGQLAAQDEARKRKASGRLVGDGLPRLLTSKEFVDRVTAFKEAAEKKKAELASRKASATERKTLMSEWKKLDDERKAQNEQIRAEYKDELRDWEEEKARVGSGRRVGWKKPVLKGRLLPPVPKPDVVQSSAPAATSPESESESDEDEDEDEL
;
A
#
# COMPACT_ATOMS: atom_id res chain seq x y z
N MET A 1 -39.50 -1.36 76.83
CA MET A 1 -39.72 -2.49 77.76
C MET A 1 -40.20 -3.69 76.94
N ILE A 2 -39.91 -4.93 77.39
CA ILE A 2 -40.00 -6.24 76.68
C ILE A 2 -38.65 -6.60 76.01
N THR A 3 -37.62 -7.08 76.73
CA THR A 3 -37.29 -8.50 77.04
C THR A 3 -37.36 -9.40 75.80
N GLY A 4 -36.25 -9.83 75.19
CA GLY A 4 -35.27 -10.74 75.76
C GLY A 4 -35.45 -12.12 75.13
N LEU A 5 -34.65 -12.46 74.11
CA LEU A 5 -34.56 -13.82 73.57
C LEU A 5 -33.10 -14.18 73.29
N LYS A 6 -32.41 -14.62 74.35
CA LYS A 6 -31.14 -15.34 74.27
C LYS A 6 -31.46 -16.74 73.74
N ARG A 7 -30.92 -17.13 72.60
CA ARG A 7 -30.85 -18.54 72.20
C ARG A 7 -29.43 -19.03 72.38
N ASP A 8 -29.30 -19.89 73.38
CA ASP A 8 -28.19 -20.81 73.58
C ASP A 8 -28.05 -21.71 72.34
N LEU A 9 -26.92 -21.63 71.64
CA LEU A 9 -26.46 -22.75 70.81
C LEU A 9 -25.26 -23.40 71.50
N LYS A 10 -25.60 -24.50 72.18
CA LYS A 10 -24.71 -25.38 72.90
C LYS A 10 -23.96 -26.28 71.92
N ARG A 11 -22.64 -26.17 71.95
CA ARG A 11 -21.61 -27.19 71.69
C ARG A 11 -22.09 -28.52 71.10
N ARG A 12 -21.64 -28.82 69.87
CA ARG A 12 -21.18 -30.17 69.51
C ARG A 12 -19.68 -30.12 69.27
N ARG A 13 -18.99 -30.94 70.06
CA ARG A 13 -17.55 -31.15 70.09
C ARG A 13 -17.29 -32.46 69.34
N THR A 14 -16.23 -32.44 68.53
CA THR A 14 -15.38 -33.56 68.11
C THR A 14 -16.03 -34.73 67.39
N GLN A 15 -15.75 -34.81 66.08
CA GLN A 15 -15.28 -36.05 65.50
C GLN A 15 -13.92 -35.74 64.87
N GLU A 16 -12.89 -36.30 65.50
CA GLU A 16 -11.53 -36.37 65.00
C GLU A 16 -11.58 -37.29 63.77
N ASP A 17 -11.21 -36.74 62.61
CA ASP A 17 -10.89 -37.55 61.43
C ASP A 17 -9.40 -37.34 61.16
N GLU A 18 -8.68 -38.43 61.31
CA GLU A 18 -7.24 -38.52 61.15
C GLU A 18 -6.88 -38.50 59.66
N GLY A 19 -5.84 -37.74 59.33
CA GLY A 19 -4.96 -38.12 58.24
C GLY A 19 -5.34 -37.64 56.84
N ASP A 20 -5.35 -36.32 56.64
CA ASP A 20 -4.87 -35.79 55.36
C ASP A 20 -3.82 -34.72 55.65
N THR A 21 -2.58 -35.07 55.37
CA THR A 21 -1.43 -34.16 55.35
C THR A 21 -1.73 -33.06 54.34
N MET A 22 -2.39 -32.01 54.81
CA MET A 22 -2.42 -30.71 54.15
C MET A 22 -0.97 -30.23 54.06
N GLU A 23 -0.32 -30.57 52.95
CA GLU A 23 0.79 -29.81 52.41
C GLU A 23 0.38 -28.36 52.51
N THR A 24 1.02 -27.66 53.44
CA THR A 24 0.83 -26.23 53.63
C THR A 24 1.28 -25.63 52.30
N PRO A 25 0.39 -25.07 51.47
CA PRO A 25 0.80 -24.53 50.20
C PRO A 25 1.82 -23.45 50.50
N SER A 26 3.02 -23.72 50.00
CA SER A 26 4.06 -22.78 49.59
C SER A 26 3.75 -21.35 50.01
N GLY A 27 4.56 -20.85 50.94
CA GLY A 27 4.51 -19.48 51.43
C GLY A 27 4.46 -18.45 50.30
N PRO A 28 4.20 -17.16 50.61
CA PRO A 28 3.91 -16.14 49.62
C PRO A 28 4.92 -16.26 48.49
N GLU A 29 4.45 -16.75 47.33
CA GLU A 29 5.24 -16.77 46.12
C GLU A 29 5.65 -15.33 45.95
N ARG A 30 6.90 -15.06 46.32
CA ARG A 30 7.52 -13.78 46.06
C ARG A 30 7.32 -13.64 44.57
N PHE A 31 6.54 -12.64 44.16
CA PHE A 31 6.60 -12.08 42.82
C PHE A 31 8.05 -11.64 42.63
N VAL A 32 8.92 -12.60 42.32
CA VAL A 32 10.27 -12.34 41.87
C VAL A 32 10.06 -11.55 40.58
N PRO A 33 10.71 -10.39 40.42
CA PRO A 33 10.41 -9.51 39.32
C PRO A 33 10.79 -10.20 38.02
N HIS A 34 9.80 -10.79 37.35
CA HIS A 34 9.84 -11.34 36.00
C HIS A 34 10.40 -10.36 34.96
N VAL A 35 10.60 -9.10 35.34
CA VAL A 35 11.22 -8.07 34.53
C VAL A 35 12.64 -8.46 34.11
N ALA A 36 13.48 -9.01 34.99
CA ALA A 36 14.86 -9.36 34.63
C ALA A 36 14.90 -10.49 33.59
N ASP A 37 14.11 -11.55 33.81
CA ASP A 37 13.99 -12.67 32.88
C ASP A 37 13.33 -12.24 31.57
N ALA A 38 12.31 -11.37 31.62
CA ALA A 38 11.67 -10.82 30.43
C ALA A 38 12.61 -9.92 29.62
N MET A 39 13.43 -9.09 30.28
CA MET A 39 14.45 -8.29 29.59
C MET A 39 15.52 -9.18 28.98
N GLN A 40 15.95 -10.24 29.66
CA GLN A 40 16.92 -11.20 29.12
C GLN A 40 16.34 -11.98 27.94
N ALA A 41 15.06 -12.38 28.00
CA ALA A 41 14.35 -12.99 26.89
C ALA A 41 14.22 -12.03 25.70
N LEU A 42 13.90 -10.75 25.94
CA LEU A 42 13.87 -9.70 24.91
C LEU A 42 15.25 -9.52 24.27
N GLN A 43 16.30 -9.44 25.08
CA GLN A 43 17.68 -9.29 24.64
C GLN A 43 18.15 -10.47 23.77
N ASN A 44 17.68 -11.69 24.06
CA ASN A 44 17.98 -12.90 23.29
C ASN A 44 17.05 -13.11 22.08
N SER A 45 16.04 -12.25 21.89
CA SER A 45 15.07 -12.35 20.79
C SER A 45 15.42 -11.40 19.62
N SER A 46 14.66 -11.49 18.52
CA SER A 46 14.73 -10.50 17.43
C SER A 46 14.38 -9.08 17.87
N SER A 47 13.76 -8.92 19.03
CA SER A 47 13.35 -7.64 19.65
C SER A 47 14.42 -7.04 20.56
N SER A 48 15.67 -7.51 20.49
CA SER A 48 16.79 -7.02 21.30
C SER A 48 17.07 -5.52 21.13
N PHE A 49 16.68 -4.95 20.00
CA PHE A 49 16.81 -3.53 19.70
C PHE A 49 16.01 -2.62 20.66
N PHE A 50 14.98 -3.13 21.36
CA PHE A 50 14.27 -2.36 22.39
C PHE A 50 15.08 -2.18 23.68
N VAL A 51 16.01 -3.10 23.97
CA VAL A 51 16.86 -3.06 25.17
C VAL A 51 18.23 -2.47 24.85
N SER A 52 18.68 -2.57 23.60
CA SER A 52 19.95 -2.02 23.16
C SER A 52 19.89 -0.49 23.06
N SER A 53 20.93 0.20 23.51
CA SER A 53 21.11 1.64 23.31
C SER A 53 21.48 2.03 21.86
N SER A 54 21.54 1.07 20.93
CA SER A 54 21.88 1.34 19.54
C SER A 54 20.68 1.92 18.78
N PRO A 55 20.88 2.88 17.87
CA PRO A 55 19.81 3.37 17.01
C PRO A 55 19.13 2.25 16.22
N ILE A 56 17.81 2.30 16.11
CA ILE A 56 17.02 1.37 15.30
C ILE A 56 17.51 1.48 13.85
N ARG A 57 17.94 0.35 13.29
CA ARG A 57 18.41 0.30 11.89
C ARG A 57 17.21 0.09 10.96
N PRO A 58 17.25 0.58 9.72
CA PRO A 58 16.20 0.26 8.74
C PRO A 58 16.00 -1.25 8.56
N SER A 59 17.05 -2.03 8.78
CA SER A 59 17.04 -3.50 8.68
C SER A 59 16.51 -4.24 9.90
N SER A 60 16.14 -3.56 11.00
CA SER A 60 15.51 -4.23 12.14
C SER A 60 14.02 -4.32 11.91
N ASP A 61 13.49 -5.52 11.71
CA ASP A 61 12.05 -5.73 11.55
C ASP A 61 11.36 -5.65 12.91
N PRO A 62 10.34 -4.80 13.07
CA PRO A 62 9.59 -4.77 14.30
C PRO A 62 8.75 -6.05 14.37
N PRO A 63 8.35 -6.49 15.58
CA PRO A 63 7.39 -7.59 15.66
C PRO A 63 6.13 -7.23 14.86
N GLY A 64 5.79 -8.07 13.88
CA GLY A 64 4.59 -7.88 13.08
C GLY A 64 3.35 -7.93 13.97
N PHE A 65 2.50 -6.91 13.89
CA PHE A 65 1.24 -6.89 14.61
C PHE A 65 0.18 -7.62 13.78
N THR A 66 -0.28 -8.77 14.27
CA THR A 66 -1.48 -9.43 13.73
C THR A 66 -2.70 -8.92 14.48
N PRO A 67 -3.52 -8.04 13.89
CA PRO A 67 -4.72 -7.56 14.57
C PRO A 67 -5.62 -8.75 14.90
N VAL A 68 -6.04 -8.85 16.16
CA VAL A 68 -7.01 -9.86 16.56
C VAL A 68 -8.36 -9.46 15.99
N ILE A 69 -8.97 -10.34 15.21
CA ILE A 69 -10.29 -10.07 14.62
C ILE A 69 -11.29 -9.84 15.76
N ILE A 70 -11.71 -8.59 15.93
CA ILE A 70 -12.78 -8.25 16.85
C ILE A 70 -14.05 -8.80 16.21
N SER A 71 -14.64 -9.81 16.84
CA SER A 71 -15.93 -10.32 16.39
C SER A 71 -16.91 -9.14 16.25
N PRO A 72 -17.73 -9.07 15.19
CA PRO A 72 -18.74 -8.04 15.08
C PRO A 72 -19.55 -7.95 16.38
N ARG A 73 -20.18 -6.80 16.67
CA ARG A 73 -21.21 -6.73 17.73
C ARG A 73 -22.38 -7.62 17.30
N LYS A 74 -22.20 -8.95 17.38
CA LYS A 74 -23.18 -9.93 17.00
C LYS A 74 -24.32 -9.87 18.00
N ARG A 75 -25.44 -10.39 17.53
CA ARG A 75 -26.80 -10.50 18.07
C ARG A 75 -26.97 -10.90 19.54
N ARG A 76 -25.91 -11.05 20.34
CA ARG A 76 -26.04 -11.29 21.80
C ARG A 76 -26.89 -10.22 22.47
N ARG A 77 -26.71 -8.95 22.11
CA ARG A 77 -27.58 -7.88 22.62
C ARG A 77 -29.04 -8.07 22.19
N LEU A 78 -29.30 -8.59 21.00
CA LEU A 78 -30.66 -8.91 20.52
C LEU A 78 -31.24 -10.14 21.23
N GLU A 79 -30.41 -11.14 21.54
CA GLU A 79 -30.81 -12.32 22.31
C GLU A 79 -31.16 -11.93 23.75
N TYR A 80 -30.36 -11.07 24.38
CA TYR A 80 -30.64 -10.55 25.72
C TYR A 80 -31.72 -9.46 25.73
N ALA A 81 -31.99 -8.77 24.60
CA ALA A 81 -33.04 -7.75 24.53
C ALA A 81 -34.41 -8.35 24.90
N ALA A 82 -34.76 -9.52 24.35
CA ALA A 82 -36.01 -10.19 24.69
C ALA A 82 -36.12 -10.56 26.18
N LEU A 83 -35.00 -10.91 26.82
CA LEU A 83 -34.93 -11.23 28.26
C LEU A 83 -35.01 -9.98 29.15
N LEU A 84 -34.44 -8.86 28.67
CA LEU A 84 -34.42 -7.58 29.38
C LEU A 84 -35.72 -6.78 29.21
N GLU A 85 -36.49 -7.03 28.15
CA GLU A 85 -37.81 -6.45 27.89
C GLU A 85 -38.94 -7.16 28.63
N ALA A 86 -38.74 -8.44 29.00
CA ALA A 86 -39.73 -9.18 29.77
C ALA A 86 -39.90 -8.57 31.17
N PRO A 87 -41.14 -8.29 31.63
CA PRO A 87 -41.36 -7.71 32.94
C PRO A 87 -40.96 -8.72 34.05
N PRO A 88 -40.11 -8.32 35.02
CA PRO A 88 -39.69 -9.20 36.09
C PRO A 88 -40.89 -9.56 36.98
N LYS A 89 -41.01 -10.83 37.34
CA LYS A 89 -42.07 -11.36 38.23
C LYS A 89 -41.62 -11.39 39.69
N THR A 90 -40.31 -11.43 39.93
CA THR A 90 -39.71 -11.52 41.26
C THR A 90 -38.63 -10.45 41.44
N LEU A 91 -38.36 -10.05 42.70
CA LEU A 91 -37.28 -9.10 43.01
C LEU A 91 -35.90 -9.61 42.60
N LEU A 92 -35.70 -10.94 42.63
CA LEU A 92 -34.44 -11.55 42.18
C LEU A 92 -34.25 -11.40 40.67
N GLU A 93 -35.32 -11.57 39.88
CA GLU A 93 -35.26 -11.36 38.43
C GLU A 93 -34.92 -9.91 38.07
N GLU A 94 -35.46 -8.94 38.80
CA GLU A 94 -35.12 -7.52 38.64
C GLU A 94 -33.62 -7.27 38.88
N GLN A 95 -33.08 -7.76 40.00
CA GLN A 95 -31.65 -7.64 40.31
C GLN A 95 -30.76 -8.32 39.26
N LEU A 96 -31.17 -9.48 38.74
CA LEU A 96 -30.44 -10.17 37.67
C LEU A 96 -30.49 -9.40 36.35
N GLN A 97 -31.64 -8.82 35.99
CA GLN A 97 -31.75 -7.97 34.80
C GLN A 97 -30.83 -6.73 34.92
N ASP A 98 -30.77 -6.08 36.08
CA ASP A 98 -29.88 -4.95 36.31
C ASP A 98 -28.40 -5.33 36.23
N ALA A 99 -28.00 -6.44 36.87
CA ALA A 99 -26.64 -6.94 36.77
C ALA A 99 -26.26 -7.29 35.32
N VAL A 100 -27.19 -7.84 34.54
CA VAL A 100 -26.96 -8.12 33.11
C VAL A 100 -26.81 -6.83 32.30
N ARG A 101 -27.59 -5.77 32.58
CA ARG A 101 -27.43 -4.46 31.94
C ARG A 101 -26.05 -3.88 32.22
N GLU A 102 -25.65 -3.85 33.49
CA GLU A 102 -24.34 -3.32 33.90
C GLU A 102 -23.18 -4.09 33.24
N LEU A 103 -23.23 -5.43 33.23
CA LEU A 103 -22.21 -6.24 32.57
C LEU A 103 -22.17 -6.03 31.05
N LEU A 104 -23.32 -5.84 30.40
CA LEU A 104 -23.37 -5.54 28.97
C LEU A 104 -22.77 -4.16 28.67
N ASP A 105 -23.06 -3.16 29.50
CA ASP A 105 -22.51 -1.81 29.35
C ASP A 105 -20.98 -1.80 29.57
N GLN A 106 -20.49 -2.50 30.60
CA GLN A 106 -19.05 -2.68 30.84
C GLN A 106 -18.38 -3.39 29.65
N HIS A 107 -18.96 -4.48 29.16
CA HIS A 107 -18.40 -5.21 28.03
C HIS A 107 -18.42 -4.37 26.73
N ASP A 108 -19.44 -3.53 26.52
CA ASP A 108 -19.49 -2.62 25.39
C ASP A 108 -18.41 -1.52 25.48
N ALA A 109 -18.13 -1.03 26.69
CA ALA A 109 -17.04 -0.08 26.96
C ALA A 109 -15.66 -0.71 26.72
N ASP A 110 -15.39 -1.89 27.30
CA ASP A 110 -14.15 -2.64 27.10
C ASP A 110 -13.91 -2.94 25.62
N LYS A 111 -14.99 -3.28 24.89
CA LYS A 111 -14.91 -3.54 23.46
C LYS A 111 -14.61 -2.27 22.66
N SER A 112 -15.18 -1.11 23.02
CA SER A 112 -14.78 0.15 22.37
C SER A 112 -13.32 0.49 22.62
N ASP A 113 -12.82 0.30 23.84
CA ASP A 113 -11.42 0.57 24.18
C ASP A 113 -10.47 -0.34 23.42
N LEU A 114 -10.83 -1.62 23.28
CA LEU A 114 -10.07 -2.58 22.49
C LEU A 114 -10.05 -2.20 21.00
N ILE A 115 -11.18 -1.74 20.44
CA ILE A 115 -11.25 -1.23 19.06
C ILE A 115 -10.31 -0.01 18.89
N LEU A 116 -10.34 0.93 19.83
CA LEU A 116 -9.47 2.12 19.80
C LEU A 116 -7.98 1.74 19.91
N MET A 117 -7.65 0.80 20.79
CA MET A 117 -6.28 0.31 20.93
C MET A 117 -5.81 -0.37 19.64
N GLN A 118 -6.62 -1.26 19.05
CA GLN A 118 -6.26 -1.91 17.80
C GLN A 118 -6.14 -0.94 16.62
N SER A 119 -7.05 0.04 16.50
CA SER A 119 -6.98 1.03 15.43
C SER A 119 -5.72 1.89 15.55
N SER A 120 -5.34 2.28 16.77
CA SER A 120 -4.10 3.01 17.02
C SER A 120 -2.85 2.19 16.63
N LEU A 121 -2.84 0.89 16.93
CA LEU A 121 -1.73 0.00 16.57
C LEU A 121 -1.58 -0.18 15.06
N VAL A 122 -2.70 -0.35 14.34
CA VAL A 122 -2.72 -0.43 12.87
C VAL A 122 -2.20 0.86 12.26
N LEU A 123 -2.67 2.02 12.74
CA LEU A 123 -2.22 3.33 12.24
C LEU A 123 -0.73 3.54 12.49
N ASN A 124 -0.26 3.22 13.70
CA ASN A 124 1.15 3.33 14.06
C ASN A 124 2.02 2.41 13.19
N SER A 125 1.57 1.18 12.92
CA SER A 125 2.28 0.26 12.02
C SER A 125 2.45 0.87 10.62
N ALA A 126 1.37 1.38 10.03
CA ALA A 126 1.41 2.01 8.71
C ALA A 126 2.32 3.25 8.69
N TYR A 127 2.30 4.05 9.77
CA TYR A 127 3.20 5.20 9.92
C TYR A 127 4.67 4.78 10.00
N TYR A 128 5.00 3.74 10.75
CA TYR A 128 6.36 3.22 10.83
C TYR A 128 6.86 2.67 9.49
N ASP A 129 5.99 2.00 8.73
CA ASP A 129 6.33 1.50 7.40
C ASP A 129 6.67 2.67 6.44
N LEU A 130 5.91 3.76 6.51
CA LEU A 130 6.19 4.98 5.75
C LEU A 130 7.55 5.59 6.12
N ILE A 131 7.83 5.78 7.42
CA ILE A 131 9.12 6.32 7.87
C ILE A 131 10.27 5.42 7.44
N ARG A 132 10.11 4.10 7.57
CA ARG A 132 11.11 3.13 7.14
C ARG A 132 11.38 3.24 5.65
N GLY A 133 10.34 3.36 4.83
CA GLY A 133 10.47 3.59 3.39
C GLY A 133 11.24 4.87 3.09
N GLN A 134 10.92 5.97 3.76
CA GLN A 134 11.63 7.25 3.61
C GLN A 134 13.11 7.14 4.04
N LEU A 135 13.39 6.47 5.16
CA LEU A 135 14.75 6.29 5.67
C LEU A 135 15.57 5.40 4.73
N ALA A 136 14.98 4.32 4.22
CA ALA A 136 15.60 3.45 3.23
C ALA A 136 15.90 4.19 1.93
N ALA A 137 14.94 4.97 1.41
CA ALA A 137 15.14 5.80 0.23
C ALA A 137 16.23 6.85 0.44
N GLN A 138 16.29 7.47 1.62
CA GLN A 138 17.34 8.42 1.98
C GLN A 138 18.72 7.74 2.04
N ASP A 139 18.81 6.56 2.64
CA ASP A 139 20.05 5.80 2.73
C ASP A 139 20.53 5.34 1.35
N GLU A 140 19.62 4.91 0.48
CA GLU A 140 19.93 4.61 -0.92
C GLU A 140 20.38 5.84 -1.68
N ALA A 141 19.69 6.98 -1.53
CA ALA A 141 20.10 8.23 -2.16
C ALA A 141 21.49 8.67 -1.68
N ARG A 142 21.80 8.51 -0.38
CA ARG A 142 23.13 8.76 0.18
C ARG A 142 24.17 7.80 -0.38
N LYS A 143 23.87 6.51 -0.50
CA LYS A 143 24.74 5.50 -1.11
C LYS A 143 25.00 5.79 -2.59
N ARG A 144 23.99 6.18 -3.36
CA ARG A 144 24.12 6.57 -4.79
C ARG A 144 24.97 7.84 -4.94
N LYS A 145 24.81 8.83 -4.05
CA LYS A 145 25.68 10.02 -4.02
C LYS A 145 27.12 9.67 -3.64
N ALA A 146 27.31 8.67 -2.78
CA ALA A 146 28.63 8.19 -2.40
C ALA A 146 29.31 7.36 -3.49
N SER A 147 28.57 6.56 -4.27
CA SER A 147 29.14 5.72 -5.34
C SER A 147 29.69 6.52 -6.52
N GLY A 148 29.25 7.76 -6.70
CA GLY A 148 29.85 8.71 -7.65
C GLY A 148 31.20 9.29 -7.19
N ARG A 149 31.62 9.05 -5.94
CA ARG A 149 32.93 9.52 -5.43
C ARG A 149 34.02 8.54 -5.80
N LEU A 150 35.16 9.07 -6.25
CA LEU A 150 36.36 8.29 -6.57
C LEU A 150 36.85 7.40 -5.41
N VAL A 151 36.61 7.83 -4.17
CA VAL A 151 36.96 7.09 -2.94
C VAL A 151 35.74 7.10 -2.00
N GLY A 152 35.04 5.98 -1.91
CA GLY A 152 33.83 5.83 -1.08
C GLY A 152 34.11 5.66 0.41
N ASP A 153 35.32 5.23 0.79
CA ASP A 153 35.65 4.78 2.15
C ASP A 153 35.88 5.92 3.15
N GLY A 154 35.98 7.17 2.69
CA GLY A 154 36.26 8.35 3.54
C GLY A 154 37.64 8.40 4.19
N LEU A 155 38.47 7.36 4.03
CA LEU A 155 39.84 7.29 4.54
C LEU A 155 40.80 8.13 3.67
N PRO A 156 41.73 8.89 4.28
CA PRO A 156 42.76 9.60 3.53
C PRO A 156 43.66 8.59 2.81
N ARG A 157 43.84 8.76 1.51
CA ARG A 157 44.74 7.96 0.68
C ARG A 157 45.88 8.81 0.14
N LEU A 158 47.06 8.21 0.00
CA LEU A 158 48.23 8.88 -0.54
C LEU A 158 48.03 9.11 -2.06
N LEU A 159 47.97 10.38 -2.48
CA LEU A 159 47.70 10.77 -3.87
C LEU A 159 48.78 10.31 -4.86
N THR A 160 49.98 10.00 -4.38
CA THR A 160 51.10 9.52 -5.19
C THR A 160 51.11 8.01 -5.36
N SER A 161 50.23 7.27 -4.69
CA SER A 161 50.14 5.82 -4.88
C SER A 161 49.68 5.50 -6.31
N LYS A 162 50.35 4.54 -6.96
CA LYS A 162 50.00 4.10 -8.32
C LYS A 162 48.53 3.68 -8.41
N GLU A 163 48.03 3.00 -7.39
CA GLU A 163 46.63 2.58 -7.30
C GLU A 163 45.64 3.75 -7.37
N PHE A 164 45.97 4.90 -6.76
CA PHE A 164 45.11 6.08 -6.82
C PHE A 164 45.08 6.66 -8.23
N VAL A 165 46.23 6.77 -8.88
CA VAL A 165 46.34 7.27 -10.26
C VAL A 165 45.55 6.37 -11.22
N ASP A 166 45.70 5.05 -11.12
CA ASP A 166 44.99 4.08 -11.95
C ASP A 166 43.45 4.15 -11.75
N ARG A 167 42.99 4.44 -10.53
CA ARG A 167 41.55 4.66 -10.27
C ARG A 167 41.05 5.97 -10.87
N VAL A 168 41.82 7.05 -10.77
CA VAL A 168 41.45 8.37 -11.35
C VAL A 168 41.31 8.25 -12.86
N THR A 169 42.23 7.57 -13.53
CA THR A 169 42.18 7.39 -14.99
C THR A 169 40.98 6.56 -15.40
N ALA A 170 40.75 5.41 -14.77
CA ALA A 170 39.57 4.57 -15.02
C ALA A 170 38.25 5.32 -14.78
N PHE A 171 38.17 6.13 -13.71
CA PHE A 171 37.00 6.94 -13.42
C PHE A 171 36.74 8.00 -14.50
N LYS A 172 37.78 8.68 -15.00
CA LYS A 172 37.67 9.65 -16.10
C LYS A 172 37.21 8.98 -17.39
N GLU A 173 37.81 7.84 -17.76
CA GLU A 173 37.42 7.09 -18.95
C GLU A 173 35.95 6.61 -18.87
N ALA A 174 35.53 6.11 -17.72
CA ALA A 174 34.14 5.70 -17.50
C ALA A 174 33.18 6.89 -17.58
N ALA A 175 33.55 8.05 -17.03
CA ALA A 175 32.75 9.27 -17.10
C ALA A 175 32.60 9.77 -18.55
N GLU A 176 33.67 9.76 -19.35
CA GLU A 176 33.61 10.14 -20.76
C GLU A 176 32.77 9.17 -21.59
N LYS A 177 32.91 7.84 -21.38
CA LYS A 177 32.04 6.84 -22.04
C LYS A 177 30.57 7.07 -21.72
N LYS A 178 30.24 7.29 -20.44
CA LYS A 178 28.85 7.55 -20.01
C LYS A 178 28.30 8.84 -20.62
N LYS A 179 29.10 9.91 -20.73
CA LYS A 179 28.69 11.14 -21.43
C LYS A 179 28.42 10.89 -22.91
N ALA A 180 29.29 10.13 -23.59
CA ALA A 180 29.12 9.80 -25.00
C ALA A 180 27.85 8.96 -25.25
N GLU A 181 27.57 7.96 -24.40
CA GLU A 181 26.34 7.17 -24.45
C GLU A 181 25.09 8.01 -24.20
N LEU A 182 25.12 8.92 -23.23
CA LEU A 182 24.00 9.84 -22.97
C LEU A 182 23.77 10.78 -24.16
N ALA A 183 24.85 11.28 -24.78
CA ALA A 183 24.75 12.12 -25.97
C ALA A 183 24.15 11.35 -27.15
N SER A 184 24.57 10.10 -27.40
CA SER A 184 23.99 9.27 -28.47
C SER A 184 22.51 8.95 -28.21
N ARG A 185 22.17 8.66 -26.95
CA ARG A 185 20.78 8.43 -26.55
C ARG A 185 19.91 9.67 -26.78
N LYS A 186 20.39 10.86 -26.40
CA LYS A 186 19.68 12.12 -26.64
C LYS A 186 19.49 12.38 -28.14
N ALA A 187 20.53 12.17 -28.96
CA ALA A 187 20.43 12.32 -30.41
C ALA A 187 19.36 11.40 -31.02
N SER A 188 19.39 10.10 -30.67
CA SER A 188 18.38 9.14 -31.14
C SER A 188 16.96 9.48 -30.67
N ALA A 189 16.82 10.03 -29.45
CA ALA A 189 15.52 10.47 -28.94
C ALA A 189 14.99 11.69 -29.71
N THR A 190 15.86 12.65 -30.06
CA THR A 190 15.47 13.81 -30.87
C THR A 190 15.07 13.41 -32.29
N GLU A 191 15.82 12.52 -32.93
CA GLU A 191 15.48 11.99 -34.26
C GLU A 191 14.15 11.23 -34.24
N ARG A 192 13.89 10.43 -33.19
CA ARG A 192 12.61 9.76 -33.03
C ARG A 192 11.47 10.76 -32.85
N LYS A 193 11.69 11.84 -32.10
CA LYS A 193 10.68 12.89 -31.88
C LYS A 193 10.35 13.59 -33.21
N THR A 194 11.35 13.92 -34.02
CA THR A 194 11.12 14.57 -35.33
C THR A 194 10.35 13.64 -36.27
N LEU A 195 10.77 12.39 -36.44
CA LEU A 195 10.09 11.40 -37.28
C LEU A 195 8.63 11.17 -36.85
N MET A 196 8.38 11.07 -35.54
CA MET A 196 7.02 10.94 -35.01
C MET A 196 6.17 12.18 -35.28
N SER A 197 6.75 13.38 -35.22
CA SER A 197 6.04 14.63 -35.52
C SER A 197 5.66 14.74 -37.01
N GLU A 198 6.56 14.34 -37.90
CA GLU A 198 6.32 14.31 -39.35
C GLU A 198 5.24 13.28 -39.70
N TRP A 199 5.33 12.07 -39.15
CA TRP A 199 4.31 11.04 -39.31
C TRP A 199 2.93 11.52 -38.84
N LYS A 200 2.86 12.22 -37.69
CA LYS A 200 1.60 12.74 -37.17
C LYS A 200 0.96 13.76 -38.13
N LYS A 201 1.76 14.67 -38.70
CA LYS A 201 1.29 15.63 -39.73
C LYS A 201 0.70 14.91 -40.94
N LEU A 202 1.41 13.93 -41.49
CA LEU A 202 0.94 13.14 -42.64
C LEU A 202 -0.32 12.34 -42.33
N ASP A 203 -0.42 11.75 -41.13
CA ASP A 203 -1.61 11.01 -40.73
C ASP A 203 -2.82 11.92 -40.52
N ASP A 204 -2.62 13.14 -40.01
CA ASP A 204 -3.68 14.12 -39.82
C ASP A 204 -4.17 14.68 -41.18
N GLU A 205 -3.27 14.96 -42.13
CA GLU A 205 -3.63 15.31 -43.52
C GLU A 205 -4.46 14.20 -44.18
N ARG A 206 -4.04 12.95 -44.03
CA ARG A 206 -4.78 11.78 -44.53
C ARG A 206 -6.18 11.69 -43.90
N LYS A 207 -6.30 11.92 -42.59
CA LYS A 207 -7.61 11.91 -41.91
C LYS A 207 -8.53 12.99 -42.47
N ALA A 208 -8.02 14.20 -42.68
CA ALA A 208 -8.78 15.31 -43.26
C ALA A 208 -9.27 14.99 -44.68
N GLN A 209 -8.42 14.41 -45.54
CA GLN A 209 -8.83 13.97 -46.88
C GLN A 209 -9.88 12.85 -46.83
N ASN A 210 -9.70 11.87 -45.94
CA ASN A 210 -10.68 10.81 -45.74
C ASN A 210 -12.02 11.32 -45.20
N GLU A 211 -12.01 12.39 -44.42
CA GLU A 211 -13.23 13.06 -43.97
C GLU A 211 -13.96 13.76 -45.13
N GLN A 212 -13.24 14.45 -46.00
CA GLN A 212 -13.79 15.05 -47.23
C GLN A 212 -14.43 13.98 -48.12
N ILE A 213 -13.72 12.88 -48.39
CA ILE A 213 -14.24 11.74 -49.18
C ILE A 213 -15.51 11.16 -48.55
N ARG A 214 -15.58 11.09 -47.21
CA ARG A 214 -16.79 10.63 -46.50
C ARG A 214 -17.93 11.62 -46.60
N ALA A 215 -17.66 12.93 -46.61
CA ALA A 215 -18.67 13.97 -46.78
C ALA A 215 -19.26 13.90 -48.20
N GLU A 216 -18.42 13.88 -49.23
CA GLU A 216 -18.84 13.71 -50.63
C GLU A 216 -19.68 12.45 -50.83
N TYR A 217 -19.26 11.33 -50.23
CA TYR A 217 -20.02 10.09 -50.29
C TYR A 217 -21.40 10.19 -49.59
N LYS A 218 -21.51 10.95 -48.50
CA LYS A 218 -22.79 11.19 -47.83
C LYS A 218 -23.71 12.04 -48.70
N ASP A 219 -23.18 13.05 -49.39
CA ASP A 219 -23.93 13.86 -50.34
C ASP A 219 -24.39 13.00 -51.53
N GLU A 220 -23.50 12.20 -52.14
CA GLU A 220 -23.87 11.23 -53.20
C GLU A 220 -24.96 10.24 -52.74
N LEU A 221 -24.88 9.78 -51.49
CA LEU A 221 -25.91 8.90 -50.92
C LEU A 221 -27.24 9.62 -50.73
N ARG A 222 -27.23 10.87 -50.24
CA ARG A 222 -28.45 11.68 -50.07
C ARG A 222 -29.12 11.89 -51.43
N ASP A 223 -28.35 12.30 -52.44
CA ASP A 223 -28.87 12.53 -53.78
C ASP A 223 -29.47 11.24 -54.37
N TRP A 224 -28.80 10.11 -54.18
CA TRP A 224 -29.31 8.79 -54.59
C TRP A 224 -30.60 8.41 -53.86
N GLU A 225 -30.72 8.69 -52.55
CA GLU A 225 -31.93 8.44 -51.77
C GLU A 225 -33.10 9.33 -52.19
N GLU A 226 -32.86 10.61 -52.45
CA GLU A 226 -33.84 11.54 -52.98
C GLU A 226 -34.33 11.13 -54.37
N GLU A 227 -33.40 10.71 -55.25
CA GLU A 227 -33.74 10.24 -56.59
C GLU A 227 -34.55 8.94 -56.54
N LYS A 228 -34.17 8.02 -55.64
CA LYS A 228 -34.92 6.78 -55.39
C LYS A 228 -36.32 7.07 -54.85
N ALA A 229 -36.48 8.05 -53.95
CA ALA A 229 -37.78 8.46 -53.42
C ALA A 229 -38.69 9.04 -54.51
N ARG A 230 -38.11 9.83 -55.44
CA ARG A 230 -38.84 10.45 -56.56
C ARG A 230 -39.44 9.44 -57.55
N VAL A 231 -38.80 8.29 -57.75
CA VAL A 231 -39.26 7.26 -58.71
C VAL A 231 -40.40 6.37 -58.15
N GLY A 232 -40.62 6.38 -56.83
CA GLY A 232 -41.71 5.63 -56.18
C GLY A 232 -41.52 4.10 -56.16
N SER A 233 -42.26 3.40 -55.30
CA SER A 233 -42.03 1.99 -54.92
C SER A 233 -42.33 0.94 -56.01
N GLY A 234 -42.78 1.35 -57.20
CA GLY A 234 -43.24 0.43 -58.26
C GLY A 234 -42.24 0.15 -59.39
N ARG A 235 -41.18 0.95 -59.55
CA ARG A 235 -40.22 0.81 -60.68
C ARG A 235 -38.83 0.47 -60.16
N ARG A 236 -38.23 -0.62 -60.67
CA ARG A 236 -36.83 -0.97 -60.36
C ARG A 236 -35.90 0.06 -61.01
N VAL A 237 -35.35 0.94 -60.18
CA VAL A 237 -34.32 1.90 -60.59
C VAL A 237 -33.03 1.12 -60.85
N GLY A 238 -32.48 1.20 -62.07
CA GLY A 238 -31.27 0.47 -62.48
C GLY A 238 -29.95 1.04 -61.95
N TRP A 239 -30.00 2.12 -61.16
CA TRP A 239 -28.81 2.76 -60.63
C TRP A 239 -28.26 2.01 -59.41
N LYS A 240 -26.95 1.78 -59.42
CA LYS A 240 -26.25 1.14 -58.31
C LYS A 240 -26.09 2.14 -57.16
N LYS A 241 -26.33 1.70 -55.92
CA LYS A 241 -26.04 2.50 -54.72
C LYS A 241 -24.55 2.86 -54.71
N PRO A 242 -24.18 4.13 -54.45
CA PRO A 242 -22.78 4.51 -54.22
C PRO A 242 -22.11 3.59 -53.18
N VAL A 243 -20.83 3.26 -53.37
CA VAL A 243 -20.04 2.41 -52.45
C VAL A 243 -18.77 3.14 -52.03
N LEU A 244 -18.54 3.23 -50.72
CA LEU A 244 -17.37 3.91 -50.13
C LEU A 244 -16.07 3.09 -50.22
N LYS A 245 -16.17 1.77 -50.42
CA LYS A 245 -15.03 0.85 -50.42
C LYS A 245 -14.08 1.18 -51.58
N GLY A 246 -12.82 1.47 -51.25
CA GLY A 246 -11.76 1.78 -52.22
C GLY A 246 -11.50 3.27 -52.46
N ARG A 247 -12.34 4.16 -51.92
CA ARG A 247 -12.10 5.62 -52.00
C ARG A 247 -11.25 6.16 -50.86
N LEU A 248 -11.25 5.49 -49.69
CA LEU A 248 -10.47 5.94 -48.53
C LEU A 248 -8.98 5.62 -48.68
N LEU A 249 -8.15 6.58 -48.31
CA LEU A 249 -6.70 6.45 -48.25
C LEU A 249 -6.28 5.51 -47.11
N PRO A 250 -5.35 4.57 -47.37
CA PRO A 250 -4.84 3.64 -46.36
C PRO A 250 -4.03 4.37 -45.28
N PRO A 251 -3.90 3.79 -44.07
CA PRO A 251 -3.11 4.39 -42.99
C PRO A 251 -1.63 4.50 -43.38
N VAL A 252 -1.00 5.63 -43.06
CA VAL A 252 0.44 5.83 -43.24
C VAL A 252 1.16 4.94 -42.23
N PRO A 253 2.12 4.09 -42.66
CA PRO A 253 2.86 3.22 -41.74
C PRO A 253 3.57 4.08 -40.70
N LYS A 254 3.41 3.70 -39.43
CA LYS A 254 4.10 4.37 -38.33
C LYS A 254 5.61 4.13 -38.49
N PRO A 255 6.47 5.16 -38.32
CA PRO A 255 7.91 4.95 -38.34
C PRO A 255 8.23 3.88 -37.29
N ASP A 256 8.77 2.76 -37.76
CA ASP A 256 9.03 1.63 -36.90
C ASP A 256 10.10 2.06 -35.92
N VAL A 257 9.79 1.93 -34.64
CA VAL A 257 10.79 2.13 -33.61
C VAL A 257 11.63 0.88 -33.73
N VAL A 258 12.69 0.93 -34.55
CA VAL A 258 13.67 -0.14 -34.63
C VAL A 258 14.04 -0.44 -33.19
N GLN A 259 13.49 -1.54 -32.67
CA GLN A 259 13.86 -2.06 -31.38
C GLN A 259 15.31 -2.45 -31.59
N SER A 260 16.23 -1.58 -31.19
CA SER A 260 17.63 -1.93 -31.11
C SER A 260 17.69 -3.21 -30.29
N SER A 261 17.88 -4.34 -30.95
CA SER A 261 18.04 -5.65 -30.36
C SER A 261 19.41 -5.70 -29.70
N ALA A 262 19.57 -4.93 -28.63
CA ALA A 262 20.63 -5.12 -27.66
C ALA A 262 20.17 -6.23 -26.70
N PRO A 263 20.99 -7.27 -26.46
CA PRO A 263 20.61 -8.37 -25.57
C PRO A 263 20.42 -7.84 -24.15
N ALA A 264 19.36 -8.34 -23.52
CA ALA A 264 18.94 -8.02 -22.17
C ALA A 264 20.09 -8.07 -21.16
N ALA A 265 20.51 -6.91 -20.67
CA ALA A 265 21.23 -6.76 -19.42
C ALA A 265 20.35 -5.93 -18.48
N THR A 266 19.75 -6.65 -17.55
CA THR A 266 18.87 -6.24 -16.46
C THR A 266 19.48 -5.12 -15.60
N SER A 267 18.83 -3.94 -15.49
CA SER A 267 18.98 -3.00 -14.35
C SER A 267 18.13 -1.73 -14.48
N PRO A 268 17.83 -1.01 -13.38
CA PRO A 268 16.46 -0.84 -12.89
C PRO A 268 15.86 0.53 -13.19
N GLU A 269 14.54 0.57 -13.02
CA GLU A 269 13.63 1.72 -12.95
C GLU A 269 14.32 3.08 -12.74
N SER A 270 14.45 3.83 -13.83
CA SER A 270 14.60 5.28 -13.76
C SER A 270 13.21 5.88 -13.91
N GLU A 271 12.60 6.24 -12.79
CA GLU A 271 11.48 7.18 -12.77
C GLU A 271 11.93 8.45 -13.49
N SER A 272 11.33 8.66 -14.65
CA SER A 272 11.47 9.88 -15.45
C SER A 272 10.61 10.94 -14.78
N GLU A 273 11.18 11.61 -13.78
CA GLU A 273 10.67 12.86 -13.24
C GLU A 273 10.72 13.88 -14.39
N SER A 274 9.55 14.13 -14.98
CA SER A 274 9.35 15.06 -16.08
C SER A 274 9.15 16.43 -15.46
N ASP A 275 10.25 17.14 -15.20
CA ASP A 275 10.22 18.58 -14.96
C ASP A 275 9.86 19.27 -16.29
N GLU A 276 8.57 19.44 -16.52
CA GLU A 276 8.04 20.41 -17.47
C GLU A 276 8.08 21.79 -16.80
N ASP A 277 9.25 22.43 -16.86
CA ASP A 277 9.35 23.88 -16.67
C ASP A 277 8.71 24.55 -17.89
N GLU A 278 7.42 24.89 -17.78
CA GLU A 278 6.73 25.83 -18.65
C GLU A 278 7.25 27.25 -18.33
N ASP A 279 8.27 27.67 -19.07
CA ASP A 279 8.66 29.08 -19.17
C ASP A 279 7.55 29.83 -19.96
N GLU A 280 6.56 30.36 -19.24
CA GLU A 280 5.64 31.40 -19.74
C GLU A 280 6.38 32.74 -19.78
N ASP A 281 7.07 33.03 -20.89
CA ASP A 281 7.49 34.39 -21.23
C ASP A 281 6.27 35.19 -21.73
N GLU A 282 5.74 36.05 -20.86
CA GLU A 282 4.77 37.10 -21.19
C GLU A 282 5.39 38.13 -22.17
N LEU A 283 4.66 38.42 -23.27
CA LEU A 283 4.83 39.60 -24.13
C LEU A 283 3.59 40.48 -24.05
#